data_AF-A0A9P8IHG8-F1
#
_entry.id   AF-A0A9P8IHG8-F1
#
_cell.length_a   1.000
_cell.length_b   1.000
_cell.length_c   1.000
_cell.angle_alpha   90.00
_cell.angle_beta   90.00
_cell.angle_gamma   90.00
#
_symmetry.space_group_name_H-M   'P 1'
#
loop_
_entity.id
_entity.type
_entity.pdbx_description
1 polymer ?
#
loop_
_entity_poly.entity_id
_entity_poly.type
_entity_poly.pdbx_seq_one_letter_code
_entity_poly.pdbx_strand_id
1 'polypeptide(L)'
;MNALSHADTVHWERHEMCVMSRATEISNNVWIGSTADCGLDHPAPRSNQEDYDILIEASDMAQMPSSEALCSVMDMLEKTEETQMVEFPSSGSIMPPTWSQAEVDGILEMCRWIHELANPDELLDVEEKKDSDGDSQMASSSSTPRRMLIHCTDGYTETSLLALAYFMYANGLPVHDAWLQLHCEKNRNFFAYPSDVALLLNIQSRIMHESPTQRSPTNIREPQWLRRMDGSLPSRVLPYMYLGNLGHANNPELLQAMGIRRILSVGEAVSWSKEEKEKWNKDDILLIDRVQDNGVDPLTEEFSRCLEFIGILERPFSRVEEIFFADGWIEKGKKDGVATLVHCRVGVSRSATICIAEVMRSQGLSFPRA
;
A
#
# COMPACT_ATOMS: atom_id res chain seq x y z
N MET A 1 -4.44 26.58 25.95
CA MET A 1 -4.66 25.49 24.96
C MET A 1 -6.14 25.50 24.64
N ASN A 2 -6.53 26.03 23.48
CA ASN A 2 -7.91 25.85 23.01
C ASN A 2 -8.04 24.38 22.61
N ALA A 3 -8.93 23.65 23.26
CA ALA A 3 -9.30 22.31 22.82
C ALA A 3 -9.88 22.45 21.39
N LEU A 4 -9.31 21.72 20.43
CA LEU A 4 -9.90 21.60 19.11
C LEU A 4 -11.31 21.00 19.26
N SER A 5 -12.26 21.51 18.48
CA SER A 5 -13.60 20.94 18.50
C SER A 5 -13.56 19.55 17.86
N HIS A 6 -14.52 18.68 18.20
CA HIS A 6 -14.65 17.36 17.55
C HIS A 6 -14.76 17.49 16.02
N ALA A 7 -15.35 18.58 15.52
CA ALA A 7 -15.44 18.85 14.09
C ALA A 7 -14.07 19.13 13.46
N ASP A 8 -13.18 19.82 14.20
CA ASP A 8 -11.82 20.08 13.74
C ASP A 8 -11.00 18.79 13.66
N THR A 9 -11.14 17.88 14.64
CA THR A 9 -10.41 16.60 14.63
C THR A 9 -10.81 15.72 13.45
N VAL A 10 -12.12 15.57 13.17
CA VAL A 10 -12.61 14.77 12.03
C VAL A 10 -12.17 15.38 10.70
N HIS A 11 -12.13 16.71 10.61
CA HIS A 11 -11.62 17.39 9.43
C HIS A 11 -10.13 17.10 9.20
N TRP A 12 -9.30 17.22 10.23
CA TRP A 12 -7.87 16.91 10.14
C TRP A 12 -7.60 15.43 9.86
N GLU A 13 -8.34 14.52 10.50
CA GLU A 13 -8.26 13.09 10.22
C GLU A 13 -8.52 12.80 8.74
N ARG A 14 -9.61 13.34 8.18
CA ARG A 14 -9.91 13.17 6.75
C ARG A 14 -8.85 13.80 5.85
N HIS A 15 -8.34 14.98 6.22
CA HIS A 15 -7.30 15.66 5.45
C HIS A 15 -6.00 14.85 5.42
N GLU A 16 -5.49 14.44 6.59
CA GLU A 16 -4.26 13.66 6.71
C GLU A 16 -4.42 12.28 6.05
N MET A 17 -5.60 11.64 6.18
CA MET A 17 -5.92 10.41 5.45
C MET A 17 -5.77 10.60 3.93
N CYS A 18 -6.37 11.64 3.34
CA CYS A 18 -6.23 11.94 1.91
C CYS A 18 -4.78 12.28 1.53
N VAL A 19 -4.00 12.93 2.40
CA VAL A 19 -2.58 13.21 2.15
C VAL A 19 -1.77 11.91 2.13
N MET A 20 -2.03 10.99 3.06
CA MET A 20 -1.34 9.71 3.17
C MET A 20 -1.69 8.73 2.05
N SER A 21 -2.90 8.80 1.50
CA SER A 21 -3.40 7.92 0.45
C SER A 21 -3.50 8.59 -0.93
N ARG A 22 -2.97 9.82 -1.06
CA ARG A 22 -2.93 10.59 -2.31
C ARG A 22 -2.57 9.71 -3.50
N ALA A 23 -3.16 10.00 -4.65
CA ALA A 23 -2.94 9.21 -5.85
C ALA A 23 -1.44 9.00 -6.17
N THR A 24 -1.05 7.74 -6.36
CA THR A 24 0.30 7.35 -6.76
C THR A 24 0.23 6.30 -7.87
N GLU A 25 1.07 6.45 -8.86
CA GLU A 25 1.18 5.50 -9.97
C GLU A 25 1.79 4.18 -9.49
N ILE A 26 1.09 3.07 -9.73
CA ILE A 26 1.56 1.72 -9.36
C ILE A 26 2.05 0.94 -10.58
N SER A 27 1.49 1.22 -11.75
CA SER A 27 1.91 0.71 -13.05
C SER A 27 1.71 1.80 -14.10
N ASN A 28 2.32 1.64 -15.28
CA ASN A 28 2.18 2.61 -16.36
C ASN A 28 0.70 2.93 -16.62
N ASN A 29 0.35 4.21 -16.48
CA ASN A 29 -0.99 4.75 -16.64
C ASN A 29 -2.06 4.25 -15.64
N VAL A 30 -1.66 3.67 -14.51
CA VAL A 30 -2.59 3.18 -13.47
C VAL A 30 -2.18 3.68 -12.09
N TRP A 31 -3.08 4.45 -11.49
CA TRP A 31 -2.95 5.04 -10.17
C TRP A 31 -3.89 4.39 -9.17
N ILE A 32 -3.53 4.49 -7.90
CA ILE A 32 -4.38 4.17 -6.76
C ILE A 32 -4.44 5.40 -5.86
N GLY A 33 -5.63 5.76 -5.41
CA GLY A 33 -5.86 7.00 -4.64
C GLY A 33 -7.19 7.00 -3.91
N SER A 34 -7.48 8.10 -3.23
CA SER A 34 -8.77 8.32 -2.55
C SER A 34 -9.79 8.93 -3.49
N THR A 35 -11.07 8.90 -3.12
CA THR A 35 -12.13 9.62 -3.86
C THR A 35 -11.85 11.13 -3.97
N ALA A 36 -11.06 11.71 -3.06
CA ALA A 36 -10.65 13.11 -3.15
C ALA A 36 -9.69 13.37 -4.34
N ASP A 37 -9.02 12.33 -4.85
CA ASP A 37 -8.12 12.41 -6.00
C ASP A 37 -8.86 12.35 -7.35
N CYS A 38 -10.17 12.03 -7.37
CA CYS A 38 -10.96 11.93 -8.62
C CYS A 38 -11.15 13.26 -9.36
N GLY A 39 -10.82 14.39 -8.72
CA GLY A 39 -10.89 15.71 -9.35
C GLY A 39 -12.31 16.31 -9.47
N LEU A 40 -13.35 15.59 -9.05
CA LEU A 40 -14.76 15.98 -9.24
C LEU A 40 -15.25 17.10 -8.29
N ASP A 41 -14.57 17.33 -7.15
CA ASP A 41 -15.07 18.17 -6.05
C ASP A 41 -14.33 19.51 -5.82
N HIS A 42 -13.29 19.85 -6.61
CA HIS A 42 -12.48 21.06 -6.36
C HIS A 42 -12.49 22.08 -7.51
N PRO A 43 -12.94 23.34 -7.29
CA PRO A 43 -12.77 24.45 -8.23
C PRO A 43 -11.34 25.03 -8.24
N ALA A 44 -10.34 24.22 -7.89
CA ALA A 44 -8.93 24.64 -7.92
C ALA A 44 -8.45 24.77 -9.38
N PRO A 45 -7.50 25.67 -9.69
CA PRO A 45 -7.00 25.83 -11.04
C PRO A 45 -6.42 24.50 -11.57
N ARG A 46 -6.87 24.12 -12.77
CA ARG A 46 -6.55 22.88 -13.52
C ARG A 46 -5.07 22.51 -13.69
N SER A 47 -4.13 23.28 -13.14
CA SER A 47 -2.70 23.09 -13.38
C SER A 47 -2.07 21.94 -12.57
N ASN A 48 -2.77 21.36 -11.60
CA ASN A 48 -2.25 20.30 -10.71
C ASN A 48 -3.20 19.10 -10.49
N GLN A 49 -4.36 19.04 -11.17
CA GLN A 49 -5.24 17.88 -11.12
C GLN A 49 -4.77 16.87 -12.19
N GLU A 50 -4.58 15.64 -11.78
CA GLU A 50 -4.36 14.56 -12.72
C GLU A 50 -5.71 14.24 -13.38
N ASP A 51 -5.87 14.61 -14.64
CA ASP A 51 -7.05 14.22 -15.42
C ASP A 51 -6.94 12.71 -15.72
N TYR A 52 -7.90 11.93 -15.21
CA TYR A 52 -8.05 10.50 -15.47
C TYR A 52 -9.16 10.27 -16.49
N ASP A 53 -8.91 9.38 -17.46
CA ASP A 53 -9.91 8.94 -18.42
C ASP A 53 -10.95 8.02 -17.76
N ILE A 54 -10.50 7.23 -16.78
CA ILE A 54 -11.32 6.20 -16.12
C ILE A 54 -11.13 6.26 -14.60
N LEU A 55 -12.23 6.23 -13.87
CA LEU A 55 -12.28 6.06 -12.42
C LEU A 55 -12.85 4.67 -12.11
N ILE A 56 -12.12 3.87 -11.34
CA ILE A 56 -12.52 2.55 -10.88
C ILE A 56 -12.79 2.63 -9.38
N GLU A 57 -14.06 2.68 -8.99
CA GLU A 57 -14.47 2.73 -7.59
C GLU A 57 -14.54 1.33 -6.99
N ALA A 58 -13.71 1.06 -5.99
CA ALA A 58 -13.77 -0.17 -5.20
C ALA A 58 -14.79 -0.01 -4.07
N SER A 59 -15.83 -0.85 -4.04
CA SER A 59 -16.97 -0.70 -3.11
C SER A 59 -17.58 -2.04 -2.70
N ASP A 60 -18.05 -2.14 -1.46
CA ASP A 60 -18.77 -3.31 -0.92
C ASP A 60 -20.08 -3.60 -1.68
N MET A 61 -20.66 -2.59 -2.33
CA MET A 61 -21.92 -2.71 -3.07
C MET A 61 -21.72 -3.11 -4.54
N ALA A 62 -20.47 -3.06 -5.02
CA ALA A 62 -20.14 -3.34 -6.40
C ALA A 62 -20.26 -4.83 -6.72
N GLN A 63 -20.62 -5.12 -7.97
CA GLN A 63 -20.53 -6.46 -8.55
C GLN A 63 -19.35 -6.52 -9.52
N MET A 64 -18.91 -7.73 -9.85
CA MET A 64 -17.90 -7.91 -10.90
C MET A 64 -18.44 -7.33 -12.23
N PRO A 65 -17.69 -6.43 -12.90
CA PRO A 65 -18.07 -5.92 -14.21
C PRO A 65 -18.26 -7.05 -15.21
N SER A 66 -19.31 -6.99 -16.02
CA SER A 66 -19.47 -7.91 -17.15
C SER A 66 -18.69 -7.43 -18.37
N SER A 67 -18.35 -8.35 -19.27
CA SER A 67 -17.71 -8.03 -20.54
C SER A 67 -18.47 -6.96 -21.34
N GLU A 68 -19.81 -7.00 -21.33
CA GLU A 68 -20.64 -6.02 -22.03
C GLU A 68 -20.54 -4.62 -21.40
N ALA A 69 -20.42 -4.53 -20.08
CA ALA A 69 -20.25 -3.26 -19.38
C ALA A 69 -18.87 -2.65 -19.71
N LEU A 70 -17.80 -3.46 -19.68
CA LEU A 70 -16.46 -3.00 -20.03
C LEU A 70 -16.35 -2.57 -21.50
N CYS A 71 -16.98 -3.30 -22.43
CA CYS A 71 -17.06 -2.89 -23.84
C CYS A 71 -17.81 -1.58 -24.00
N SER A 72 -18.91 -1.38 -23.27
CA SER A 72 -19.69 -0.14 -23.32
C SER A 72 -18.86 1.07 -22.87
N VAL A 73 -17.99 0.90 -21.87
CA VAL A 73 -17.05 1.94 -21.43
C VAL A 73 -16.04 2.29 -22.52
N MET A 74 -15.47 1.29 -23.19
CA MET A 74 -14.54 1.51 -24.33
C MET A 74 -15.21 2.30 -25.46
N ASP A 75 -16.42 1.90 -25.83
CA ASP A 75 -17.26 2.59 -26.81
C ASP A 75 -17.50 4.06 -26.46
N MET A 76 -17.68 4.37 -25.18
CA MET A 76 -17.86 5.74 -24.71
C MET A 76 -16.55 6.54 -24.75
N LEU A 77 -15.42 5.94 -24.36
CA LEU A 77 -14.10 6.56 -24.41
C LEU A 77 -13.66 6.96 -25.83
N GLU A 78 -14.17 6.28 -26.86
CA GLU A 78 -13.94 6.64 -28.26
C GLU A 78 -14.85 7.76 -28.75
N LYS A 79 -16.05 7.90 -28.15
CA LYS A 79 -17.09 8.84 -28.58
C LYS A 79 -17.07 10.16 -27.80
N THR A 80 -16.53 10.17 -26.59
CA THR A 80 -16.53 11.32 -25.68
C THR A 80 -15.15 11.56 -25.08
N GLU A 81 -14.91 12.80 -24.65
CA GLU A 81 -13.76 13.17 -23.80
C GLU A 81 -14.14 13.15 -22.31
N GLU A 82 -15.27 12.52 -21.96
CA GLU A 82 -15.76 12.48 -20.59
C GLU A 82 -15.09 11.33 -19.81
N THR A 83 -14.72 11.60 -18.56
CA THR A 83 -14.23 10.58 -17.64
C THR A 83 -15.30 9.50 -17.42
N GLN A 84 -14.92 8.24 -17.62
CA GLN A 84 -15.81 7.10 -17.42
C GLN A 84 -15.67 6.53 -16.01
N MET A 85 -16.76 5.95 -15.50
CA MET A 85 -16.80 5.34 -14.17
C MET A 85 -17.07 3.85 -14.28
N VAL A 86 -16.31 3.07 -13.52
CA VAL A 86 -16.44 1.62 -13.39
C VAL A 86 -16.43 1.29 -11.90
N GLU A 87 -17.22 0.31 -11.48
CA GLU A 87 -17.18 -0.18 -10.10
C GLU A 87 -16.48 -1.54 -10.05
N PHE A 88 -15.85 -1.87 -8.92
CA PHE A 88 -15.22 -3.16 -8.69
C PHE A 88 -15.45 -3.60 -7.23
N PRO A 89 -15.63 -4.91 -6.93
CA PRO A 89 -15.80 -5.35 -5.56
C PRO A 89 -14.64 -4.95 -4.65
N SER A 90 -14.96 -4.44 -3.47
CA SER A 90 -13.98 -4.04 -2.45
C SER A 90 -13.07 -5.20 -2.02
N SER A 91 -11.87 -4.84 -1.54
CA SER A 91 -11.00 -5.76 -0.82
C SER A 91 -11.74 -6.42 0.33
N GLY A 92 -11.59 -7.74 0.47
CA GLY A 92 -12.24 -8.51 1.51
C GLY A 92 -13.66 -8.98 1.21
N SER A 93 -14.30 -8.49 0.15
CA SER A 93 -15.69 -8.87 -0.21
C SER A 93 -15.82 -10.30 -0.78
N ILE A 94 -14.78 -10.82 -1.43
CA ILE A 94 -14.75 -12.17 -2.01
C ILE A 94 -14.23 -13.18 -0.98
N MET A 95 -15.14 -13.99 -0.41
CA MET A 95 -14.84 -14.85 0.74
C MET A 95 -14.45 -16.29 0.38
N PRO A 96 -13.37 -16.85 0.99
CA PRO A 96 -13.06 -18.28 0.95
C PRO A 96 -14.14 -19.13 1.66
N PRO A 97 -14.40 -20.39 1.26
CA PRO A 97 -13.87 -21.15 0.11
C PRO A 97 -14.76 -21.04 -1.14
N THR A 98 -15.67 -20.08 -1.17
CA THR A 98 -16.84 -20.03 -2.06
C THR A 98 -16.65 -19.18 -3.30
N TRP A 99 -15.44 -18.69 -3.60
CA TRP A 99 -15.23 -17.94 -4.82
C TRP A 99 -15.57 -18.79 -6.04
N SER A 100 -16.44 -18.25 -6.87
CA SER A 100 -16.87 -18.82 -8.13
C SER A 100 -15.78 -18.66 -9.18
N GLN A 101 -15.78 -19.53 -10.19
CA GLN A 101 -14.92 -19.30 -11.37
C GLN A 101 -15.24 -17.97 -12.03
N ALA A 102 -16.49 -17.51 -11.98
CA ALA A 102 -16.91 -16.22 -12.52
C ALA A 102 -16.24 -15.03 -11.84
N GLU A 103 -16.05 -15.04 -10.52
CA GLU A 103 -15.29 -13.98 -9.81
C GLU A 103 -13.82 -13.98 -10.22
N VAL A 104 -13.20 -15.16 -10.34
CA VAL A 104 -11.81 -15.27 -10.79
C VAL A 104 -11.65 -14.81 -12.23
N ASP A 105 -12.56 -15.23 -13.12
CA ASP A 105 -12.60 -14.82 -14.53
C ASP A 105 -12.76 -13.30 -14.64
N GLY A 106 -13.68 -12.70 -13.87
CA GLY A 106 -13.88 -11.26 -13.85
C GLY A 106 -12.67 -10.48 -13.33
N ILE A 107 -11.94 -11.01 -12.33
CA ILE A 107 -10.71 -10.35 -11.84
C ILE A 107 -9.68 -10.29 -12.97
N LEU A 108 -9.51 -11.39 -13.69
CA LEU A 108 -8.55 -11.51 -14.79
C LEU A 108 -8.96 -10.67 -16.00
N GLU A 109 -10.25 -10.66 -16.33
CA GLU A 109 -10.83 -9.80 -17.36
C GLU A 109 -10.62 -8.33 -17.04
N MET A 110 -10.89 -7.91 -15.80
CA MET A 110 -10.62 -6.54 -15.34
C MET A 110 -9.13 -6.20 -15.45
N CYS A 111 -8.23 -7.09 -15.02
CA CYS A 111 -6.79 -6.85 -15.12
C CYS A 111 -6.33 -6.69 -16.58
N ARG A 112 -6.83 -7.54 -17.47
CA ARG A 112 -6.57 -7.49 -18.91
C ARG A 112 -7.08 -6.19 -19.51
N TRP A 113 -8.34 -5.84 -19.24
CA TRP A 113 -8.97 -4.61 -19.72
C TRP A 113 -8.23 -3.35 -19.27
N ILE A 114 -7.83 -3.28 -18.00
CA ILE A 114 -6.98 -2.19 -17.50
C ILE A 114 -5.67 -2.13 -18.28
N HIS A 115 -5.00 -3.27 -18.45
CA HIS A 115 -3.69 -3.31 -19.09
C HIS A 115 -3.74 -2.89 -20.57
N GLU A 116 -4.72 -3.38 -21.33
CA GLU A 116 -4.89 -3.08 -22.76
C GLU A 116 -5.12 -1.59 -23.01
N LEU A 117 -5.96 -0.95 -22.19
CA LEU A 117 -6.25 0.48 -22.30
C LEU A 117 -5.09 1.35 -21.79
N ALA A 118 -4.38 0.91 -20.75
CA ALA A 118 -3.24 1.63 -20.20
C ALA A 118 -1.98 1.52 -21.08
N ASN A 119 -1.84 0.44 -21.86
CA ASN A 119 -0.60 0.09 -22.60
C ASN A 119 -0.89 -0.33 -24.06
N PRO A 120 -1.57 0.49 -24.87
CA PRO A 120 -1.96 0.11 -26.23
C PRO A 120 -0.78 -0.19 -27.16
N ASP A 121 0.37 0.46 -26.96
CA ASP A 121 1.56 0.27 -27.78
C ASP A 121 2.29 -1.07 -27.49
N GLU A 122 2.21 -1.60 -26.27
CA GLU A 122 2.86 -2.88 -25.91
C GLU A 122 2.20 -4.08 -26.60
N LEU A 123 0.92 -3.96 -26.98
CA LEU A 123 0.19 -5.00 -27.70
C LEU A 123 0.64 -5.11 -29.17
N LEU A 124 0.96 -3.97 -29.80
CA LEU A 124 1.43 -3.93 -31.19
C LEU A 124 2.77 -4.67 -31.35
N ASP A 125 3.68 -4.52 -30.38
CA ASP A 125 4.98 -5.20 -30.35
C ASP A 125 4.90 -6.73 -30.18
N VAL A 126 3.79 -7.24 -29.65
CA VAL A 126 3.54 -8.69 -29.50
C VAL A 126 2.94 -9.28 -30.78
N GLU A 127 2.08 -8.53 -31.48
CA GLU A 127 1.51 -8.93 -32.77
C GLU A 127 2.58 -8.97 -33.87
N GLU A 128 3.50 -8.00 -33.92
CA GLU A 128 4.64 -8.03 -34.87
C GLU A 128 5.61 -9.20 -34.66
N LYS A 129 5.58 -9.87 -33.50
CA LYS A 129 6.41 -11.06 -33.22
C LYS A 129 5.74 -12.38 -33.64
N LYS A 130 4.52 -12.34 -34.18
CA LYS A 130 3.77 -13.52 -34.63
C LYS A 130 3.31 -13.41 -36.09
N ASP A 131 4.21 -13.60 -37.04
CA ASP A 131 3.82 -14.10 -38.36
C ASP A 131 4.96 -14.75 -39.17
N SER A 132 4.69 -15.98 -39.61
CA SER A 132 5.37 -16.66 -40.71
C SER A 132 4.50 -16.75 -41.98
N ASP A 133 3.29 -16.18 -41.97
CA ASP A 133 2.27 -16.39 -43.01
C ASP A 133 1.71 -15.11 -43.67
N GLY A 134 2.29 -13.93 -43.43
CA GLY A 134 2.33 -12.85 -44.43
C GLY A 134 1.02 -12.23 -44.96
N ASP A 135 -0.12 -12.40 -44.30
CA ASP A 135 -1.35 -11.66 -44.63
C ASP A 135 -1.67 -10.62 -43.54
N SER A 136 -1.23 -9.38 -43.78
CA SER A 136 -1.57 -8.21 -42.96
C SER A 136 -2.85 -7.55 -43.50
N GLN A 137 -3.88 -7.39 -42.66
CA GLN A 137 -4.99 -6.46 -42.92
C GLN A 137 -5.17 -5.46 -41.77
N MET A 138 -4.58 -4.28 -41.98
CA MET A 138 -5.12 -2.94 -41.73
C MET A 138 -6.11 -2.74 -40.55
N ALA A 139 -5.60 -2.21 -39.44
CA ALA A 139 -5.94 -0.88 -38.92
C ALA A 139 -5.06 -0.57 -37.69
N SER A 140 -3.92 0.07 -37.92
CA SER A 140 -3.17 0.71 -36.84
C SER A 140 -3.93 1.96 -36.36
N SER A 141 -4.96 1.77 -35.53
CA SER A 141 -5.36 2.83 -34.62
C SER A 141 -4.36 2.80 -33.48
N SER A 142 -3.39 3.72 -33.49
CA SER A 142 -2.64 4.06 -32.28
C SER A 142 -3.65 4.56 -31.25
N SER A 143 -4.19 3.64 -30.45
CA SER A 143 -5.12 3.97 -29.38
C SER A 143 -4.36 4.83 -28.39
N THR A 144 -4.95 5.94 -27.97
CA THR A 144 -4.33 6.82 -26.97
C THR A 144 -4.28 6.07 -25.63
N PRO A 145 -3.10 5.94 -24.99
CA PRO A 145 -3.01 5.33 -23.66
C PRO A 145 -3.95 6.02 -22.67
N ARG A 146 -4.73 5.23 -21.92
CA ARG A 146 -5.75 5.73 -20.99
C ARG A 146 -5.24 5.73 -19.56
N ARG A 147 -5.41 6.85 -18.88
CA ARG A 147 -5.03 7.03 -17.47
C ARG A 147 -6.17 6.61 -16.57
N MET A 148 -5.89 5.73 -15.62
CA MET A 148 -6.91 5.18 -14.72
C MET A 148 -6.60 5.44 -13.24
N LEU A 149 -7.62 5.75 -12.46
CA LEU A 149 -7.53 5.83 -11.00
C LEU A 149 -8.39 4.73 -10.36
N ILE A 150 -7.76 3.79 -9.66
CA ILE A 150 -8.43 2.87 -8.74
C ILE A 150 -8.60 3.60 -7.41
N HIS A 151 -9.84 3.84 -6.98
CA HIS A 151 -10.09 4.59 -5.76
C HIS A 151 -11.17 3.99 -4.87
N CYS A 152 -11.14 4.44 -3.63
CA CYS A 152 -12.22 4.27 -2.66
C CYS A 152 -12.20 5.45 -1.70
N THR A 153 -13.09 5.46 -0.71
CA THR A 153 -13.26 6.62 0.19
C THR A 153 -11.97 7.09 0.85
N ASP A 154 -11.18 6.16 1.37
CA ASP A 154 -9.87 6.41 1.99
C ASP A 154 -8.68 6.15 1.05
N GLY A 155 -8.92 5.55 -0.11
CA GLY A 155 -7.90 5.16 -1.09
C GLY A 155 -6.92 4.08 -0.65
N TYR A 156 -7.26 3.36 0.42
CA TYR A 156 -6.34 2.46 1.11
C TYR A 156 -6.98 1.11 1.42
N THR A 157 -8.22 1.08 1.88
CA THR A 157 -8.85 -0.15 2.40
C THR A 157 -9.49 -0.98 1.29
N GLU A 158 -10.40 -0.41 0.51
CA GLU A 158 -11.23 -1.17 -0.44
C GLU A 158 -10.49 -1.43 -1.76
N THR A 159 -9.47 -0.64 -2.10
CA THR A 159 -8.73 -0.72 -3.37
C THR A 159 -7.74 -1.88 -3.47
N SER A 160 -7.36 -2.49 -2.35
CA SER A 160 -6.15 -3.34 -2.27
C SER A 160 -6.23 -4.60 -3.13
N LEU A 161 -7.38 -5.28 -3.17
CA LEU A 161 -7.56 -6.50 -3.96
C LEU A 161 -7.28 -6.26 -5.44
N LEU A 162 -7.94 -5.28 -6.06
CA LEU A 162 -7.74 -4.97 -7.48
C LEU A 162 -6.34 -4.45 -7.75
N ALA A 163 -5.83 -3.56 -6.89
CA ALA A 163 -4.49 -3.01 -7.05
C ALA A 163 -3.41 -4.10 -7.04
N LEU A 164 -3.49 -5.06 -6.13
CA LEU A 164 -2.55 -6.18 -6.04
C LEU A 164 -2.73 -7.16 -7.19
N ALA A 165 -3.96 -7.52 -7.55
CA ALA A 165 -4.25 -8.40 -8.68
C ALA A 165 -3.69 -7.82 -9.99
N TYR A 166 -3.95 -6.54 -10.24
CA TYR A 166 -3.46 -5.85 -11.42
C TYR A 166 -1.93 -5.68 -11.40
N PHE A 167 -1.34 -5.34 -10.25
CA PHE A 167 0.11 -5.23 -10.14
C PHE A 167 0.83 -6.56 -10.38
N MET A 168 0.26 -7.68 -9.89
CA MET A 168 0.70 -9.04 -10.22
C MET A 168 0.57 -9.32 -11.72
N TYR A 169 -0.56 -8.97 -12.32
CA TYR A 169 -0.85 -9.17 -13.73
C TYR A 169 0.12 -8.40 -14.63
N ALA A 170 0.26 -7.09 -14.43
CA ALA A 170 1.09 -6.22 -15.27
C ALA A 170 2.58 -6.61 -15.23
N ASN A 171 3.07 -7.12 -14.08
CA ASN A 171 4.49 -7.44 -13.90
C ASN A 171 4.83 -8.95 -13.94
N GLY A 172 3.81 -9.81 -14.04
CA GLY A 172 3.97 -11.28 -13.97
C GLY A 172 4.62 -11.74 -12.66
N LEU A 173 4.15 -11.20 -11.53
CA LEU A 173 4.73 -11.44 -10.21
C LEU A 173 3.87 -12.41 -9.38
N PRO A 174 4.50 -13.27 -8.56
CA PRO A 174 3.78 -13.99 -7.52
C PRO A 174 3.34 -13.03 -6.41
N VAL A 175 2.39 -13.48 -5.58
CA VAL A 175 1.75 -12.68 -4.52
C VAL A 175 2.77 -12.01 -3.59
N HIS A 176 3.77 -12.77 -3.11
CA HIS A 176 4.76 -12.24 -2.17
C HIS A 176 5.62 -11.11 -2.74
N ASP A 177 5.98 -11.20 -4.03
CA ASP A 177 6.76 -10.16 -4.70
C ASP A 177 5.90 -8.93 -4.94
N ALA A 178 4.65 -9.11 -5.37
CA ALA A 178 3.72 -7.99 -5.56
C ALA A 178 3.50 -7.20 -4.27
N TRP A 179 3.30 -7.87 -3.13
CA TRP A 179 3.18 -7.21 -1.82
C TRP A 179 4.40 -6.36 -1.47
N LEU A 180 5.60 -6.95 -1.62
CA LEU A 180 6.84 -6.27 -1.26
C LEU A 180 7.18 -5.14 -2.22
N GLN A 181 7.04 -5.34 -3.53
CA GLN A 181 7.37 -4.30 -4.52
C GLN A 181 6.38 -3.14 -4.45
N LEU A 182 5.07 -3.42 -4.34
CA LEU A 182 4.07 -2.36 -4.21
C LEU A 182 4.30 -1.52 -2.94
N HIS A 183 4.62 -2.18 -1.83
CA HIS A 183 4.87 -1.47 -0.58
C HIS A 183 6.25 -0.79 -0.55
N CYS A 184 7.34 -1.53 -0.75
CA CYS A 184 8.71 -1.07 -0.55
C CYS A 184 9.25 -0.25 -1.73
N GLU A 185 8.93 -0.62 -2.97
CA GLU A 185 9.50 0.03 -4.16
C GLU A 185 8.59 1.15 -4.68
N LYS A 186 7.29 0.87 -4.82
CA LYS A 186 6.29 1.88 -5.23
C LYS A 186 5.88 2.82 -4.10
N ASN A 187 6.33 2.55 -2.88
CA ASN A 187 5.97 3.32 -1.68
C ASN A 187 4.46 3.46 -1.47
N ARG A 188 3.68 2.47 -1.92
CA ARG A 188 2.22 2.48 -1.76
C ARG A 188 1.79 1.67 -0.54
N ASN A 189 1.17 2.35 0.41
CA ASN A 189 0.48 1.69 1.51
C ASN A 189 -0.87 1.13 1.03
N PHE A 190 -1.24 -0.04 1.52
CA PHE A 190 -2.50 -0.71 1.25
C PHE A 190 -2.90 -1.62 2.42
N PHE A 191 -4.18 -1.94 2.54
CA PHE A 191 -4.70 -2.91 3.51
C PHE A 191 -5.41 -4.05 2.82
N ALA A 192 -4.81 -5.23 2.84
CA ALA A 192 -5.43 -6.45 2.35
C ALA A 192 -6.01 -7.26 3.52
N TYR A 193 -7.14 -7.90 3.28
CA TYR A 193 -7.78 -8.81 4.22
C TYR A 193 -7.19 -10.23 4.10
N PRO A 194 -7.36 -11.10 5.12
CA PRO A 194 -6.97 -12.51 5.02
C PRO A 194 -7.61 -13.24 3.83
N SER A 195 -8.84 -12.86 3.46
CA SER A 195 -9.56 -13.39 2.29
C SER A 195 -8.86 -13.03 0.98
N ASP A 196 -8.35 -11.80 0.84
CA ASP A 196 -7.62 -11.37 -0.34
C ASP A 196 -6.32 -12.16 -0.52
N VAL A 197 -5.57 -12.37 0.58
CA VAL A 197 -4.35 -13.19 0.55
C VAL A 197 -4.67 -14.62 0.12
N ALA A 198 -5.71 -15.22 0.69
CA ALA A 198 -6.12 -16.58 0.35
C ALA A 198 -6.56 -16.70 -1.12
N LEU A 199 -7.33 -15.73 -1.61
CA LEU A 199 -7.79 -15.67 -2.99
C LEU A 199 -6.62 -15.51 -3.96
N LEU A 200 -5.78 -14.48 -3.77
CA LEU A 200 -4.66 -14.19 -4.66
C LEU A 200 -3.61 -15.31 -4.65
N LEU A 201 -3.36 -15.96 -3.51
CA LEU A 201 -2.54 -17.17 -3.45
C LEU A 201 -3.10 -18.31 -4.30
N ASN A 202 -4.42 -18.47 -4.35
CA ASN A 202 -5.06 -19.52 -5.13
C ASN A 202 -4.99 -19.24 -6.64
N ILE A 203 -5.16 -17.97 -7.04
CA ILE A 203 -5.25 -17.58 -8.46
C ILE A 203 -3.93 -17.07 -9.05
N GLN A 204 -2.85 -16.96 -8.26
CA GLN A 204 -1.56 -16.40 -8.69
C GLN A 204 -1.01 -17.06 -9.97
N SER A 205 -1.10 -18.39 -10.07
CA SER A 205 -0.60 -19.13 -11.23
C SER A 205 -1.33 -18.74 -12.51
N ARG A 206 -2.63 -18.43 -12.39
CA ARG A 206 -3.47 -18.01 -13.52
C ARG A 206 -3.19 -16.56 -13.88
N ILE A 207 -3.09 -15.66 -12.89
CA ILE A 207 -2.68 -14.25 -13.10
C ILE A 207 -1.36 -14.18 -13.86
N MET A 208 -0.34 -14.94 -13.43
CA MET A 208 0.96 -14.93 -14.10
C MET A 208 0.94 -15.57 -15.49
N HIS A 209 0.11 -16.59 -15.70
CA HIS A 209 -0.05 -17.21 -17.02
C HIS A 209 -0.71 -16.27 -18.03
N GLU A 210 -1.70 -15.50 -17.59
CA GLU A 210 -2.42 -14.55 -18.44
C GLU A 210 -1.73 -13.17 -18.54
N SER A 211 -0.67 -12.95 -17.75
CA SER A 211 0.13 -11.73 -17.76
C SER A 211 0.77 -11.46 -19.14
N PRO A 212 0.81 -10.19 -19.60
CA PRO A 212 1.51 -9.78 -20.82
C PRO A 212 3.01 -10.15 -20.79
N THR A 213 3.63 -10.22 -19.61
CA THR A 213 5.05 -10.57 -19.47
C THR A 213 5.35 -12.06 -19.69
N GLN A 214 4.31 -12.92 -19.71
CA GLN A 214 4.37 -14.37 -19.93
C GLN A 214 5.45 -15.10 -19.13
N ARG A 215 5.73 -14.65 -17.90
CA ARG A 215 6.67 -15.35 -17.02
C ARG A 215 6.12 -16.73 -16.69
N SER A 216 6.90 -17.76 -17.02
CA SER A 216 6.54 -19.14 -16.71
C SER A 216 6.36 -19.30 -15.18
N PRO A 217 5.22 -19.82 -14.69
CA PRO A 217 4.99 -20.04 -13.26
C PRO A 217 5.83 -21.19 -12.67
N THR A 218 6.89 -21.63 -13.37
CA THR A 218 7.72 -22.74 -12.94
C THR A 218 8.61 -22.30 -11.77
N ASN A 219 8.49 -23.01 -10.64
CA ASN A 219 9.25 -22.81 -9.40
C ASN A 219 8.93 -21.54 -8.58
N ILE A 220 7.65 -21.18 -8.41
CA ILE A 220 7.28 -20.19 -7.37
C ILE A 220 7.71 -20.77 -6.01
N ARG A 221 8.72 -20.16 -5.38
CA ARG A 221 9.15 -20.51 -4.02
C ARG A 221 8.52 -19.55 -3.05
N GLU A 222 7.34 -19.93 -2.55
CA GLU A 222 6.64 -19.12 -1.54
C GLU A 222 7.49 -18.99 -0.26
N PRO A 223 7.75 -17.76 0.20
CA PRO A 223 8.49 -17.55 1.43
C PRO A 223 7.64 -17.94 2.64
N GLN A 224 8.30 -18.36 3.73
CA GLN A 224 7.56 -18.85 4.91
C GLN A 224 6.77 -17.73 5.58
N TRP A 225 7.25 -16.50 5.46
CA TRP A 225 6.61 -15.32 6.00
C TRP A 225 5.18 -15.12 5.51
N LEU A 226 4.89 -15.47 4.25
CA LEU A 226 3.58 -15.25 3.63
C LEU A 226 2.49 -16.08 4.32
N ARG A 227 2.85 -17.29 4.78
CA ARG A 227 1.92 -18.19 5.49
C ARG A 227 1.54 -17.70 6.89
N ARG A 228 2.28 -16.74 7.43
CA ARG A 228 2.05 -16.15 8.75
C ARG A 228 1.40 -14.77 8.67
N MET A 229 1.08 -14.31 7.45
CA MET A 229 0.46 -13.03 7.20
C MET A 229 -1.06 -13.13 7.29
N ASP A 230 -1.67 -12.16 7.94
CA ASP A 230 -3.13 -11.99 8.07
C ASP A 230 -3.69 -10.94 7.08
N GLY A 231 -2.95 -10.63 6.01
CA GLY A 231 -3.34 -9.64 5.00
C GLY A 231 -2.42 -8.43 4.94
N SER A 232 -2.43 -7.63 6.01
CA SER A 232 -1.74 -6.34 6.04
C SER A 232 -0.26 -6.45 6.43
N LEU A 233 0.56 -5.60 5.83
CA LEU A 233 1.92 -5.33 6.31
C LEU A 233 1.86 -4.42 7.56
N PRO A 234 2.93 -4.34 8.37
CA PRO A 234 3.09 -3.24 9.32
C PRO A 234 2.84 -1.89 8.63
N SER A 235 2.07 -1.02 9.27
CA SER A 235 1.70 0.28 8.70
C SER A 235 2.91 1.21 8.72
N ARG A 236 3.32 1.70 7.55
CA ARG A 236 4.39 2.71 7.44
C ARG A 236 3.85 4.06 7.91
N VAL A 237 4.37 4.56 9.04
CA VAL A 237 4.00 5.86 9.61
C VAL A 237 4.98 6.94 9.15
N LEU A 238 6.28 6.62 9.17
CA LEU A 238 7.36 7.44 8.61
C LEU A 238 8.26 6.54 7.75
N PRO A 239 9.11 7.08 6.85
CA PRO A 239 10.00 6.28 6.02
C PRO A 239 10.89 5.29 6.79
N TYR A 240 11.18 5.59 8.07
CA TYR A 240 12.02 4.76 8.95
C TYR A 240 11.26 4.14 10.13
N MET A 241 9.93 4.30 10.22
CA MET A 241 9.13 3.86 11.36
C MET A 241 7.82 3.20 10.92
N TYR A 242 7.64 1.98 11.42
CA TYR A 242 6.49 1.13 11.17
C TYR A 242 5.72 0.88 12.46
N LEU A 243 4.40 0.93 12.37
CA LEU A 243 3.47 0.52 13.42
C LEU A 243 2.99 -0.91 13.14
N GLY A 244 3.04 -1.79 14.14
CA GLY A 244 2.51 -3.14 13.97
C GLY A 244 2.07 -3.82 15.25
N ASN A 245 1.65 -5.07 15.09
CA ASN A 245 1.17 -5.94 16.16
C ASN A 245 2.22 -7.02 16.52
N LEU A 246 1.90 -7.86 17.51
CA LEU A 246 2.78 -8.95 17.93
C LEU A 246 2.97 -10.03 16.84
N GLY A 247 1.97 -10.24 15.97
CA GLY A 247 2.07 -11.12 14.82
C GLY A 247 3.14 -10.66 13.83
N HIS A 248 3.12 -9.37 13.47
CA HIS A 248 4.16 -8.74 12.66
C HIS A 248 5.55 -8.91 13.28
N ALA A 249 5.68 -8.63 14.58
CA ALA A 249 6.94 -8.75 15.29
C ALA A 249 7.46 -10.20 15.34
N ASN A 250 6.58 -11.21 15.28
CA ASN A 250 6.95 -12.62 15.22
C ASN A 250 7.08 -13.19 13.78
N ASN A 251 7.17 -12.30 12.78
CA ASN A 251 7.44 -12.65 11.39
C ASN A 251 8.79 -12.07 10.91
N PRO A 252 9.93 -12.50 11.46
CA PRO A 252 11.22 -11.86 11.24
C PRO A 252 11.72 -11.93 9.79
N GLU A 253 11.32 -12.96 9.03
CA GLU A 253 11.64 -13.06 7.60
C GLU A 253 10.93 -11.96 6.80
N LEU A 254 9.65 -11.65 7.11
CA LEU A 254 8.95 -10.50 6.51
C LEU A 254 9.64 -9.19 6.88
N LEU A 255 9.98 -8.99 8.16
CA LEU A 255 10.63 -7.76 8.61
C LEU A 255 11.96 -7.54 7.87
N GLN A 256 12.77 -8.58 7.72
CA GLN A 256 14.01 -8.53 6.94
C GLN A 256 13.76 -8.22 5.47
N ALA A 257 12.74 -8.82 4.85
CA ALA A 257 12.35 -8.57 3.46
C ALA A 257 11.87 -7.12 3.24
N MET A 258 11.26 -6.50 4.25
CA MET A 258 10.85 -5.09 4.23
C MET A 258 11.99 -4.11 4.57
N GLY A 259 13.19 -4.58 4.91
CA GLY A 259 14.28 -3.72 5.37
C GLY A 259 14.12 -3.21 6.82
N ILE A 260 13.18 -3.78 7.58
CA ILE A 260 13.01 -3.50 9.01
C ILE A 260 14.05 -4.32 9.78
N ARG A 261 15.00 -3.63 10.41
CA ARG A 261 16.10 -4.26 11.17
C ARG A 261 16.11 -3.90 12.65
N ARG A 262 15.16 -3.08 13.11
CA ARG A 262 15.08 -2.65 14.51
C ARG A 262 13.69 -2.90 15.06
N ILE A 263 13.59 -3.42 16.29
CA ILE A 263 12.33 -3.79 16.93
C ILE A 263 12.20 -3.06 18.27
N LEU A 264 11.12 -2.30 18.41
CA LEU A 264 10.68 -1.71 19.66
C LEU A 264 9.41 -2.41 20.14
N SER A 265 9.59 -3.27 21.14
CA SER A 265 8.53 -4.02 21.82
C SER A 265 8.01 -3.24 23.03
N VAL A 266 6.73 -2.85 23.00
CA VAL A 266 6.09 -2.11 24.10
C VAL A 266 5.11 -3.02 24.84
N GLY A 267 5.54 -3.53 26.00
CA GLY A 267 4.76 -4.39 26.89
C GLY A 267 4.64 -5.87 26.50
N GLU A 268 4.94 -6.22 25.25
CA GLU A 268 4.91 -7.60 24.76
C GLU A 268 6.21 -7.93 24.03
N ALA A 269 6.93 -8.95 24.49
CA ALA A 269 8.20 -9.37 23.90
C ALA A 269 7.99 -10.31 22.70
N VAL A 270 8.95 -10.30 21.77
CA VAL A 270 9.00 -11.28 20.67
C VAL A 270 9.31 -12.70 21.18
N SER A 271 8.64 -13.68 20.58
CA SER A 271 8.73 -15.12 20.90
C SER A 271 9.68 -15.86 19.95
N TRP A 272 10.75 -15.20 19.51
CA TRP A 272 11.74 -15.76 18.59
C TRP A 272 12.55 -16.90 19.22
N SER A 273 12.94 -17.88 18.41
CA SER A 273 13.89 -18.92 18.81
C SER A 273 15.28 -18.33 19.09
N LYS A 274 16.17 -19.10 19.71
CA LYS A 274 17.54 -18.63 19.98
C LYS A 274 18.29 -18.34 18.68
N GLU A 275 18.15 -19.24 17.70
CA GLU A 275 18.80 -19.10 16.39
C GLU A 275 18.33 -17.85 15.67
N GLU A 276 17.04 -17.50 15.80
CA GLU A 276 16.51 -16.28 15.20
C GLU A 276 16.99 -15.02 15.93
N LYS A 277 17.00 -15.02 17.27
CA LYS A 277 17.54 -13.91 18.06
C LYS A 277 19.02 -13.64 17.76
N GLU A 278 19.80 -14.67 17.44
CA GLU A 278 21.21 -14.55 17.08
C GLU A 278 21.45 -13.87 15.72
N LYS A 279 20.43 -13.81 14.84
CA LYS A 279 20.52 -13.07 13.56
C LYS A 279 20.38 -11.56 13.72
N TRP A 280 19.96 -11.09 14.88
CA TRP A 280 19.69 -9.69 15.16
C TRP A 280 20.71 -9.14 16.17
N ASN A 281 21.16 -7.90 15.98
CA ASN A 281 22.01 -7.26 16.96
C ASN A 281 21.19 -6.95 18.22
N LYS A 282 21.79 -7.15 19.39
CA LYS A 282 21.13 -6.85 20.67
C LYS A 282 20.73 -5.38 20.79
N ASP A 283 21.53 -4.48 20.22
CA ASP A 283 21.27 -3.04 20.24
C ASP A 283 20.14 -2.61 19.28
N ASP A 284 19.71 -3.52 18.39
CA ASP A 284 18.59 -3.31 17.47
C ASP A 284 17.26 -3.84 18.01
N ILE A 285 17.23 -4.38 19.24
CA ILE A 285 16.02 -4.87 19.89
C ILE A 285 15.86 -4.18 21.24
N LEU A 286 14.77 -3.43 21.39
CA LEU A 286 14.40 -2.76 22.62
C LEU A 286 13.07 -3.29 23.16
N LEU A 287 13.08 -3.77 24.41
CA LEU A 287 11.88 -4.14 25.16
C LEU A 287 11.63 -3.14 26.29
N ILE A 288 10.39 -2.64 26.33
CA ILE A 288 9.81 -1.91 27.45
C ILE A 288 8.93 -2.89 28.24
N ASP A 289 9.48 -3.45 29.31
CA ASP A 289 8.89 -4.55 30.10
C ASP A 289 8.11 -4.08 31.34
N ARG A 290 8.26 -2.81 31.74
CA ARG A 290 7.61 -2.23 32.93
C ARG A 290 6.18 -1.77 32.72
N VAL A 291 5.61 -2.05 31.54
CA VAL A 291 4.30 -1.56 31.14
C VAL A 291 3.52 -2.75 30.57
N GLN A 292 2.46 -3.23 31.22
CA GLN A 292 1.65 -4.39 30.76
C GLN A 292 0.53 -3.97 29.83
N ASP A 293 0.22 -4.66 28.73
CA ASP A 293 -0.81 -4.25 27.73
C ASP A 293 -2.27 -4.26 28.20
N ASN A 294 -2.57 -3.38 29.17
CA ASN A 294 -3.83 -3.29 29.91
C ASN A 294 -4.48 -1.89 29.88
N GLY A 295 -3.85 -0.90 29.26
CA GLY A 295 -4.32 0.49 29.19
C GLY A 295 -4.19 1.33 30.49
N VAL A 296 -3.55 0.79 31.53
CA VAL A 296 -3.42 1.44 32.85
C VAL A 296 -2.00 1.96 33.09
N ASP A 297 -0.99 1.21 32.68
CA ASP A 297 0.41 1.55 32.98
C ASP A 297 0.90 2.75 32.15
N PRO A 298 1.48 3.80 32.78
CA PRO A 298 1.91 4.99 32.08
C PRO A 298 3.19 4.76 31.25
N LEU A 299 3.22 5.30 30.03
CA LEU A 299 4.40 5.30 29.15
C LEU A 299 5.34 6.50 29.39
N THR A 300 4.96 7.43 30.28
CA THR A 300 5.60 8.75 30.42
C THR A 300 7.11 8.67 30.66
N GLU A 301 7.54 7.73 31.51
CA GLU A 301 8.95 7.56 31.87
C GLU A 301 9.78 6.90 30.75
N GLU A 302 9.12 6.19 29.83
CA GLU A 302 9.77 5.40 28.77
C GLU A 302 9.84 6.15 27.44
N PHE A 303 9.09 7.25 27.26
CA PHE A 303 9.09 8.03 26.00
C PHE A 303 10.50 8.42 25.55
N SER A 304 11.31 8.96 26.47
CA SER A 304 12.67 9.40 26.11
C SER A 304 13.49 8.26 25.53
N ARG A 305 13.42 7.08 26.16
CA ARG A 305 14.14 5.87 25.72
C ARG A 305 13.60 5.32 24.41
N CYS A 306 12.28 5.31 24.22
CA CYS A 306 11.64 4.88 22.97
C CYS A 306 12.01 5.80 21.79
N LEU A 307 11.94 7.12 22.01
CA LEU A 307 12.23 8.11 20.98
C LEU A 307 13.73 8.15 20.64
N GLU A 308 14.61 8.00 21.64
CA GLU A 308 16.05 7.83 21.43
C GLU A 308 16.38 6.57 20.62
N PHE A 309 15.62 5.50 20.85
CA PHE A 309 15.75 4.29 20.07
C PHE A 309 15.27 4.53 18.64
N ILE A 310 14.07 5.07 18.41
CA ILE A 310 13.54 5.28 17.06
C ILE A 310 14.37 6.30 16.26
N GLY A 311 14.53 7.50 16.80
CA GLY A 311 15.29 8.60 16.19
C GLY A 311 16.61 8.80 16.92
N ILE A 312 17.73 8.60 16.23
CA ILE A 312 19.02 8.82 16.90
C ILE A 312 19.25 10.32 17.08
N LEU A 313 19.16 10.75 18.33
CA LEU A 313 19.63 12.05 18.78
C LEU A 313 21.14 12.14 18.59
N GLU A 314 21.62 13.09 17.79
CA GLU A 314 22.74 13.89 18.27
C GLU A 314 22.14 15.04 19.10
N ARG A 315 22.54 15.10 20.37
CA ARG A 315 22.07 16.02 21.45
C ARG A 315 22.44 17.49 21.17
N PRO A 316 22.13 18.45 22.07
CA PRO A 316 20.93 18.73 22.85
C PRO A 316 20.30 20.08 22.44
N PHE A 317 19.08 20.31 22.91
CA PHE A 317 18.37 21.59 22.94
C PHE A 317 19.31 22.76 23.33
N SER A 318 19.77 23.55 22.37
CA SER A 318 20.29 24.88 22.62
C SER A 318 19.96 25.78 21.43
N ARG A 319 19.04 26.73 21.69
CA ARG A 319 18.48 27.78 20.82
C ARG A 319 17.36 27.38 19.86
N VAL A 320 16.15 27.59 20.36
CA VAL A 320 14.98 28.05 19.60
C VAL A 320 15.35 29.40 18.96
N GLU A 321 15.66 29.38 17.67
CA GLU A 321 15.56 30.50 16.71
C GLU A 321 16.30 30.08 15.45
N GLU A 322 15.60 29.37 14.55
CA GLU A 322 15.79 29.33 13.08
C GLU A 322 15.03 28.11 12.53
N ILE A 323 13.74 28.28 12.25
CA ILE A 323 12.98 27.38 11.39
C ILE A 323 12.58 28.20 10.18
N PHE A 324 13.38 28.17 9.11
CA PHE A 324 12.93 28.58 7.77
C PHE A 324 13.81 27.93 6.69
N PHE A 325 13.15 27.07 5.91
CA PHE A 325 13.48 26.55 4.56
C PHE A 325 14.67 25.60 4.35
N ALA A 326 14.28 24.42 3.84
CA ALA A 326 14.85 23.63 2.75
C ALA A 326 16.25 22.99 2.89
N ASP A 327 16.27 21.70 2.55
CA ASP A 327 17.41 20.89 2.11
C ASP A 327 18.47 20.53 3.16
N GLY A 328 18.16 19.57 4.05
CA GLY A 328 19.20 18.90 4.83
C GLY A 328 18.77 18.12 6.08
N TRP A 329 17.80 17.19 5.97
CA TRP A 329 17.45 16.30 7.10
C TRP A 329 18.35 15.07 7.14
N ILE A 330 19.37 15.09 8.01
CA ILE A 330 20.28 13.97 8.26
C ILE A 330 19.75 13.15 9.44
N GLU A 331 19.10 12.03 9.12
CA GLU A 331 18.57 11.02 10.05
C GLU A 331 19.59 9.86 10.17
N LYS A 332 19.80 9.28 11.35
CA LYS A 332 20.69 8.09 11.43
C LYS A 332 20.03 6.81 10.91
N GLY A 333 18.70 6.74 10.89
CA GLY A 333 17.96 5.74 10.08
C GLY A 333 18.26 5.86 8.59
N LYS A 334 18.48 7.09 8.08
CA LYS A 334 19.00 7.35 6.71
C LYS A 334 20.49 7.00 6.54
N LYS A 335 21.33 7.10 7.58
CA LYS A 335 22.76 6.75 7.47
C LYS A 335 23.02 5.24 7.45
N ASP A 336 22.21 4.45 8.17
CA ASP A 336 22.37 2.99 8.21
C ASP A 336 21.40 2.26 7.26
N GLY A 337 20.35 2.95 6.76
CA GLY A 337 19.39 2.42 5.80
C GLY A 337 18.39 1.42 6.39
N VAL A 338 18.05 1.52 7.68
CA VAL A 338 17.24 0.52 8.38
C VAL A 338 16.01 1.10 9.08
N ALA A 339 14.85 0.44 8.88
CA ALA A 339 13.59 0.83 9.49
C ALA A 339 13.35 0.17 10.87
N THR A 340 12.55 0.83 11.70
CA THR A 340 12.15 0.36 13.04
C THR A 340 10.68 -0.05 13.07
N LEU A 341 10.38 -1.26 13.53
CA LEU A 341 9.02 -1.67 13.90
C LEU A 341 8.76 -1.34 15.36
N VAL A 342 7.74 -0.51 15.60
CA VAL A 342 7.17 -0.26 16.91
C VAL A 342 5.90 -1.10 17.05
N HIS A 343 5.87 -2.00 18.02
CA HIS A 343 4.72 -2.89 18.21
C HIS A 343 4.31 -3.01 19.68
N CYS A 344 3.03 -3.33 19.88
CA CYS A 344 2.50 -3.87 21.13
C CYS A 344 1.78 -5.20 20.84
N ARG A 345 0.76 -5.57 21.63
CA ARG A 345 -0.02 -6.78 21.34
C ARG A 345 -0.80 -6.68 20.04
N VAL A 346 -1.66 -5.67 19.95
CA VAL A 346 -2.62 -5.47 18.84
C VAL A 346 -2.15 -4.40 17.85
N GLY A 347 -1.23 -3.53 18.25
CA GLY A 347 -0.72 -2.46 17.39
C GLY A 347 -1.57 -1.18 17.36
N VAL A 348 -2.51 -1.01 18.30
CA VAL A 348 -3.52 0.07 18.26
C VAL A 348 -3.30 1.15 19.33
N SER A 349 -2.81 0.78 20.52
CA SER A 349 -2.74 1.71 21.66
C SER A 349 -1.32 2.17 21.94
N ARG A 350 -0.49 1.36 22.60
CA ARG A 350 0.85 1.79 23.07
C ARG A 350 1.82 2.11 21.97
N SER A 351 1.90 1.21 20.99
CA SER A 351 2.78 1.40 19.84
C SER A 351 2.36 2.62 19.05
N ALA A 352 1.05 2.85 18.88
CA ALA A 352 0.52 4.05 18.26
C ALA A 352 0.89 5.31 19.07
N THR A 353 0.76 5.29 20.39
CA THR A 353 1.19 6.40 21.26
C THR A 353 2.67 6.76 21.08
N ILE A 354 3.55 5.77 20.97
CA ILE A 354 4.98 6.00 20.70
C ILE A 354 5.19 6.55 19.29
N CYS A 355 4.49 6.01 18.28
CA CYS A 355 4.56 6.50 16.90
C CYS A 355 4.09 7.95 16.79
N ILE A 356 2.96 8.32 17.40
CA ILE A 356 2.45 9.69 17.44
C ILE A 356 3.47 10.62 18.11
N ALA A 357 4.06 10.20 19.23
CA ALA A 357 5.11 10.98 19.89
C ALA A 357 6.32 11.23 18.97
N GLU A 358 6.70 10.26 18.15
CA GLU A 358 7.76 10.42 17.15
C GLU A 358 7.33 11.33 15.98
N VAL A 359 6.10 11.24 15.50
CA VAL A 359 5.55 12.15 14.47
C VAL A 359 5.54 13.59 14.98
N MET A 360 5.03 13.82 16.19
CA MET A 360 5.07 15.13 16.85
C MET A 360 6.50 15.66 16.96
N ARG A 361 7.46 14.82 17.39
CA ARG A 361 8.86 15.20 17.56
C ARG A 361 9.56 15.50 16.24
N SER A 362 9.37 14.66 15.22
CA SER A 362 10.08 14.74 13.94
C SER A 362 9.51 15.81 13.01
N GLN A 363 8.19 16.02 13.02
CA GLN A 363 7.51 16.95 12.13
C GLN A 363 7.08 18.25 12.81
N GLY A 364 7.25 18.38 14.14
CA GLY A 364 6.81 19.55 14.90
C GLY A 364 5.29 19.71 14.96
N LEU A 365 4.55 18.61 14.81
CA LEU A 365 3.09 18.61 14.82
C LEU A 365 2.54 18.60 16.26
N SER A 366 1.38 19.24 16.44
CA SER A 366 0.60 19.12 17.68
C SER A 366 -0.03 17.74 17.79
N PHE A 367 -0.31 17.25 19.00
CA PHE A 367 -0.98 15.96 19.22
C PHE A 367 -2.23 15.72 18.36
N PRO A 368 -3.17 16.67 18.18
CA PRO A 368 -4.34 16.42 17.34
C PRO A 368 -4.06 16.36 15.83
N ARG A 369 -2.87 16.76 15.39
CA ARG A 369 -2.42 16.69 13.99
C ARG A 369 -1.52 15.50 13.72
N ALA A 370 -0.96 14.89 14.76
CA ALA A 370 0.00 13.80 14.69
C ALA A 370 -0.70 12.48 15.02
#